data_AF-A0A377W8Z5-F1
#
_entry.id   AF-A0A377W8Z5-F1
#
_cell.length_a   1.000
_cell.length_b   1.000
_cell.length_c   1.000
_cell.angle_alpha   90.00
_cell.angle_beta   90.00
_cell.angle_gamma   90.00
#
_symmetry.space_group_name_H-M   'P 1'
#
loop_
_entity.id
_entity.type
_entity.pdbx_description
1 polymer ?
#
loop_
_entity_poly.entity_id
_entity_poly.type
_entity_poly.pdbx_seq_one_letter_code
_entity_poly.pdbx_strand_id
1 'polypeptide(L)'
;MKWRIWRRRGIGIIQIDEPALREGLPLKRSDWDAYLQWGVEAFRLNAAVAKDDTQIHTHMCYCEFNDIMDSIAALDADVITIETSRSDMELLESFEAFEYPNEIGPGVYDIHSPNVPSVEWIEALLKKAAQRIPVERLWVNPDCGLKTRGWPETRAALANMVQAARNLRQSA
;
A
#
# COMPACT_ATOMS: atom_id res chain seq x y z
N MET A 1 -20.10 9.67 -11.50
CA MET A 1 -20.34 9.13 -12.86
C MET A 1 -19.46 7.92 -13.21
N LYS A 2 -18.16 7.90 -12.87
CA LYS A 2 -17.24 6.76 -13.12
C LYS A 2 -17.54 5.49 -12.30
N TRP A 3 -17.83 5.60 -11.00
CA TRP A 3 -18.21 4.46 -10.15
C TRP A 3 -19.39 3.63 -10.67
N ARG A 4 -20.45 4.30 -11.16
CA ARG A 4 -21.59 3.63 -11.84
C ARG A 4 -21.18 2.89 -13.12
N ILE A 5 -20.10 3.30 -13.78
CA ILE A 5 -19.58 2.63 -14.97
C ILE A 5 -18.77 1.39 -14.54
N TRP A 6 -17.88 1.53 -13.57
CA TRP A 6 -17.06 0.43 -13.06
C TRP A 6 -17.88 -0.71 -12.48
N ARG A 7 -18.89 -0.38 -11.65
CA ARG A 7 -19.84 -1.38 -11.12
C ARG A 7 -20.58 -2.14 -12.22
N ARG A 8 -21.07 -1.44 -13.25
CA ARG A 8 -21.76 -2.07 -14.38
C ARG A 8 -20.84 -2.95 -15.24
N ARG A 9 -19.53 -2.79 -15.12
CA ARG A 9 -18.51 -3.59 -15.81
C ARG A 9 -17.94 -4.71 -14.94
N GLY A 10 -18.45 -4.90 -13.72
CA GLY A 10 -18.02 -5.98 -12.82
C GLY A 10 -16.61 -5.79 -12.24
N ILE A 11 -16.14 -4.54 -12.10
CA ILE A 11 -14.87 -4.26 -11.44
C ILE A 11 -15.05 -4.45 -9.93
N GLY A 12 -14.41 -5.47 -9.35
CA GLY A 12 -14.49 -5.82 -7.93
C GLY A 12 -13.38 -5.26 -7.05
N ILE A 13 -12.33 -4.68 -7.63
CA ILE A 13 -11.24 -4.01 -6.90
C ILE A 13 -11.03 -2.62 -7.50
N ILE A 14 -11.04 -1.59 -6.65
CA ILE A 14 -10.87 -0.20 -7.08
C ILE A 14 -9.81 0.47 -6.20
N GLN A 15 -8.79 1.03 -6.83
CA GLN A 15 -7.72 1.74 -6.14
C GLN A 15 -7.94 3.26 -6.21
N ILE A 16 -7.79 3.94 -5.08
CA ILE A 16 -7.83 5.39 -4.92
C ILE A 16 -6.51 5.83 -4.30
N ASP A 17 -5.63 6.41 -5.11
CA ASP A 17 -4.30 6.83 -4.65
C ASP A 17 -4.37 8.18 -3.94
N GLU A 18 -3.78 8.27 -2.75
CA GLU A 18 -3.67 9.51 -1.96
C GLU A 18 -2.19 9.88 -1.74
N PRO A 19 -1.44 10.17 -2.82
CA PRO A 19 -0.01 10.42 -2.76
C PRO A 19 0.35 11.76 -2.11
N ALA A 20 -0.63 12.57 -1.71
CA ALA A 20 -0.45 13.94 -1.22
C ALA A 20 -1.03 14.19 0.19
N LEU A 21 -1.60 13.16 0.86
CA LEU A 21 -2.24 13.37 2.17
C LEU A 21 -1.23 13.83 3.24
N ARG A 22 0.00 13.31 3.22
CA ARG A 22 1.05 13.75 4.16
C ARG A 22 1.70 15.07 3.70
N GLU A 23 1.93 15.23 2.41
CA GLU A 23 2.55 16.43 1.82
C GLU A 23 1.70 17.68 1.99
N GLY A 24 0.38 17.54 1.98
CA GLY A 24 -0.55 18.65 2.15
C GLY A 24 -0.72 19.10 3.61
N LEU A 25 -0.05 18.46 4.57
CA LEU A 25 -0.18 18.85 5.97
C LEU A 25 0.26 20.28 6.22
N PRO A 26 -0.53 21.07 6.97
CA PRO A 26 -0.14 22.43 7.36
C PRO A 26 1.20 22.45 8.09
N LEU A 27 1.97 23.53 7.94
CA LEU A 27 3.24 23.67 8.67
C LEU A 27 3.05 23.69 10.20
N LYS A 28 1.90 24.17 10.68
CA LYS A 28 1.56 24.22 12.10
C LYS A 28 0.85 22.93 12.50
N ARG A 29 1.41 22.20 13.47
CA ARG A 29 0.80 20.98 14.03
C ARG A 29 -0.60 21.21 14.59
N SER A 30 -0.90 22.41 15.12
CA SER A 30 -2.23 22.78 15.61
C SER A 30 -3.33 22.70 14.56
N ASP A 31 -2.96 22.77 13.27
CA ASP A 31 -3.91 22.82 12.15
C ASP A 31 -4.04 21.44 11.48
N TRP A 32 -3.32 20.43 11.97
CA TRP A 32 -3.28 19.09 11.37
C TRP A 32 -4.61 18.36 11.51
N ASP A 33 -5.22 18.37 12.70
CA ASP A 33 -6.44 17.61 12.96
C ASP A 33 -7.57 18.03 12.01
N ALA A 34 -7.76 19.34 11.83
CA ALA A 34 -8.74 19.88 10.91
C ALA A 34 -8.44 19.46 9.46
N TYR A 35 -7.17 19.47 9.05
CA TYR A 35 -6.75 19.04 7.72
C TYR A 35 -7.00 17.54 7.48
N LEU A 36 -6.54 16.70 8.40
CA LEU A 36 -6.64 15.25 8.29
C LEU A 36 -8.10 14.81 8.35
N GLN A 37 -8.92 15.44 9.20
CA GLN A 37 -10.35 15.14 9.27
C GLN A 37 -11.04 15.35 7.92
N TRP A 38 -10.88 16.52 7.28
CA TRP A 38 -11.54 16.74 5.99
C TRP A 38 -10.97 15.84 4.90
N GLY A 39 -9.66 15.55 4.93
CA GLY A 39 -9.00 14.67 3.96
C GLY A 39 -9.56 13.24 4.02
N VAL A 40 -9.67 12.71 5.24
CA VAL A 40 -10.29 11.41 5.50
C VAL A 40 -11.77 11.40 5.08
N GLU A 41 -12.54 12.42 5.45
CA GLU A 41 -13.95 12.52 5.06
C GLU A 41 -14.12 12.56 3.53
N ALA A 42 -13.25 13.26 2.82
CA ALA A 42 -13.27 13.33 1.35
C ALA A 42 -12.96 11.97 0.71
N PHE A 43 -11.98 11.24 1.24
CA PHE A 43 -11.66 9.87 0.80
C PHE A 43 -12.85 8.94 1.02
N ARG A 44 -13.40 8.93 2.24
CA ARG A 44 -14.55 8.08 2.61
C ARG A 44 -15.77 8.40 1.77
N LEU A 45 -16.04 9.67 1.48
CA LEU A 45 -17.14 10.06 0.59
C LEU A 45 -16.97 9.50 -0.82
N ASN A 46 -15.74 9.39 -1.31
CA ASN A 46 -15.43 8.79 -2.61
C ASN A 46 -15.65 7.28 -2.60
N ALA A 47 -15.18 6.61 -1.54
CA ALA A 47 -15.29 5.16 -1.36
C ALA A 47 -16.70 4.68 -0.98
N ALA A 48 -17.50 5.49 -0.26
CA ALA A 48 -18.80 5.12 0.29
C ALA A 48 -19.86 4.70 -0.74
N VAL A 49 -19.63 4.94 -2.03
CA VAL A 49 -20.52 4.46 -3.09
C VAL A 49 -20.22 3.02 -3.51
N ALA A 50 -19.12 2.44 -3.03
CA ALA A 50 -18.78 1.04 -3.23
C ALA A 50 -19.80 0.13 -2.55
N LYS A 51 -19.85 -1.12 -3.00
CA LYS A 51 -20.64 -2.16 -2.34
C LYS A 51 -19.70 -2.96 -1.44
N ASP A 52 -20.26 -3.68 -0.47
CA ASP A 52 -19.50 -4.53 0.45
C ASP A 52 -18.68 -5.63 -0.26
N ASP A 53 -19.06 -6.01 -1.50
CA ASP A 53 -18.34 -6.97 -2.33
C ASP A 53 -17.24 -6.33 -3.22
N THR A 54 -17.02 -5.02 -3.09
CA THR A 54 -16.03 -4.25 -3.84
C THR A 54 -14.88 -3.85 -2.91
N GLN A 55 -13.68 -4.37 -3.16
CA GLN A 55 -12.50 -4.07 -2.36
C GLN A 55 -11.92 -2.70 -2.75
N ILE A 56 -11.72 -1.82 -1.78
CA ILE A 56 -11.12 -0.51 -1.92
C ILE A 56 -9.65 -0.58 -1.50
N HIS A 57 -8.78 -0.28 -2.47
CA HIS A 57 -7.35 -0.16 -2.25
C HIS A 57 -6.97 1.31 -2.17
N THR A 58 -5.97 1.64 -1.36
CA THR A 58 -5.31 2.95 -1.42
C THR A 58 -3.79 2.79 -1.47
N HIS A 59 -3.15 3.72 -2.16
CA HIS A 59 -1.69 3.80 -2.24
C HIS A 59 -1.21 5.14 -1.69
N MET A 60 -0.15 5.10 -0.87
CA MET A 60 0.46 6.28 -0.27
C MET A 60 1.99 6.23 -0.46
N CYS A 61 2.52 7.24 -1.16
CA CYS A 61 3.94 7.33 -1.56
C CYS A 61 4.87 7.86 -0.45
N TYR A 62 4.78 7.32 0.77
CA TYR A 62 5.53 7.85 1.92
C TYR A 62 6.26 6.80 2.72
N CYS A 63 7.34 7.25 3.35
CA CYS A 63 8.23 6.44 4.17
C CYS A 63 8.06 6.67 5.68
N GLU A 64 7.13 7.51 6.13
CA GLU A 64 6.96 7.85 7.56
C GLU A 64 5.50 8.18 7.88
N PHE A 65 4.84 7.29 8.61
CA PHE A 65 3.41 7.38 8.93
C PHE A 65 3.11 7.56 10.42
N ASN A 66 4.13 7.50 11.28
CA ASN A 66 4.01 7.50 12.74
C ASN A 66 3.06 8.58 13.29
N ASP A 67 3.15 9.81 12.77
CA ASP A 67 2.32 10.93 13.27
C ASP A 67 0.87 10.95 12.75
N ILE A 68 0.50 10.07 11.80
CA ILE A 68 -0.82 10.10 11.13
C ILE A 68 -1.51 8.73 11.05
N MET A 69 -1.05 7.73 11.81
CA MET A 69 -1.61 6.37 11.80
C MET A 69 -3.13 6.35 12.08
N ASP A 70 -3.61 7.16 13.02
CA ASP A 70 -5.04 7.31 13.32
C ASP A 70 -5.84 7.74 12.08
N SER A 71 -5.29 8.66 11.29
CA SER A 71 -5.93 9.15 10.08
C SER A 71 -5.90 8.12 8.95
N ILE A 72 -4.82 7.35 8.84
CA ILE A 72 -4.71 6.25 7.88
C ILE A 72 -5.73 5.16 8.18
N ALA A 73 -5.87 4.79 9.46
CA ALA A 73 -6.91 3.85 9.89
C ALA A 73 -8.31 4.40 9.63
N ALA A 74 -8.52 5.70 9.85
CA ALA A 74 -9.79 6.35 9.60
C ALA A 74 -10.17 6.44 8.10
N LEU A 75 -9.21 6.25 7.16
CA LEU A 75 -9.53 6.11 5.74
C LEU A 75 -10.43 4.90 5.47
N ASP A 76 -10.35 3.85 6.31
CA ASP A 76 -11.19 2.66 6.21
C ASP A 76 -11.07 1.95 4.85
N ALA A 77 -9.84 1.92 4.31
CA ALA A 77 -9.52 1.18 3.10
C ALA A 77 -9.30 -0.30 3.43
N ASP A 78 -9.79 -1.20 2.57
CA ASP A 78 -9.63 -2.65 2.77
C ASP A 78 -8.16 -3.07 2.64
N VAL A 79 -7.45 -2.45 1.71
CA VAL A 79 -6.02 -2.70 1.48
C VAL A 79 -5.26 -1.39 1.33
N ILE A 80 -4.18 -1.23 2.08
CA ILE A 80 -3.24 -0.12 1.89
C ILE A 80 -1.91 -0.62 1.33
N THR A 81 -1.40 0.04 0.30
CA THR A 81 -0.06 -0.22 -0.25
C THR A 81 0.87 0.94 0.07
N ILE A 82 2.05 0.63 0.62
CA ILE A 82 3.02 1.61 1.09
C ILE A 82 4.42 1.31 0.56
N GLU A 83 5.25 2.35 0.46
CA GLU A 83 6.64 2.24 0.03
C GLU A 83 7.52 1.78 1.20
N THR A 84 8.12 0.60 1.10
CA THR A 84 8.89 0.00 2.21
C THR A 84 10.22 -0.60 1.79
N SER A 85 10.49 -0.75 0.49
CA SER A 85 11.68 -1.49 0.05
C SER A 85 13.00 -0.79 0.43
N ARG A 86 12.95 0.54 0.64
CA ARG A 86 14.10 1.38 1.02
C ARG A 86 14.35 1.45 2.52
N SER A 87 13.33 1.24 3.34
CA SER A 87 13.40 1.31 4.81
C SER A 87 13.58 -0.07 5.45
N ASP A 88 13.94 -1.10 4.68
CA ASP A 88 14.11 -2.49 5.15
C ASP A 88 12.94 -3.00 6.03
N MET A 89 11.71 -2.59 5.68
CA MET A 89 10.48 -2.90 6.40
C MET A 89 10.30 -2.24 7.78
N GLU A 90 11.19 -1.33 8.22
CA GLU A 90 11.10 -0.62 9.51
C GLU A 90 9.72 0.01 9.74
N LEU A 91 9.11 0.55 8.68
CA LEU A 91 7.76 1.14 8.71
C LEU A 91 6.65 0.22 9.22
N LEU A 92 6.82 -1.11 9.10
CA LEU A 92 5.83 -2.06 9.60
C LEU A 92 5.74 -2.08 11.13
N GLU A 93 6.75 -1.56 11.85
CA GLU A 93 6.67 -1.41 13.31
C GLU A 93 5.53 -0.47 13.72
N SER A 94 5.27 0.58 12.95
CA SER A 94 4.15 1.50 13.21
C SER A 94 2.80 0.80 13.06
N PHE A 95 2.67 -0.08 12.06
CA PHE A 95 1.43 -0.82 11.80
C PHE A 95 1.21 -1.93 12.81
N GLU A 96 2.27 -2.59 13.26
CA GLU A 96 2.24 -3.58 14.33
C GLU A 96 1.86 -2.92 15.67
N ALA A 97 2.53 -1.81 16.04
CA ALA A 97 2.27 -1.10 17.28
C ALA A 97 0.87 -0.47 17.34
N PHE A 98 0.33 -0.08 16.18
CA PHE A 98 -1.04 0.42 16.06
C PHE A 98 -2.10 -0.69 15.97
N GLU A 99 -1.69 -1.95 15.82
CA GLU A 99 -2.57 -3.09 15.53
C GLU A 99 -3.50 -2.84 14.33
N TYR A 100 -2.93 -2.40 13.20
CA TYR A 100 -3.71 -2.04 12.02
C TYR A 100 -4.64 -3.19 11.57
N PRO A 101 -5.96 -2.95 11.46
CA PRO A 101 -6.93 -4.03 11.34
C PRO A 101 -7.02 -4.62 9.91
N ASN A 102 -6.66 -3.83 8.90
CA ASN A 102 -6.92 -4.15 7.49
C ASN A 102 -5.67 -4.71 6.79
N GLU A 103 -5.80 -5.06 5.50
CA GLU A 103 -4.73 -5.68 4.73
C GLU A 103 -3.68 -4.65 4.29
N ILE A 104 -2.43 -5.09 4.14
CA ILE A 104 -1.30 -4.23 3.82
C ILE A 104 -0.39 -4.84 2.75
N GLY A 105 0.01 -4.01 1.80
CA GLY A 105 0.96 -4.31 0.75
C GLY A 105 2.27 -3.53 0.91
N PRO A 106 3.24 -4.06 1.69
CA PRO A 106 4.55 -3.45 1.78
C PRO A 106 5.29 -3.62 0.44
N GLY A 107 5.72 -2.53 -0.16
CA GLY A 107 6.50 -2.55 -1.38
C GLY A 107 7.81 -3.34 -1.22
N VAL A 108 8.04 -4.29 -2.12
CA VAL A 108 9.23 -5.19 -2.12
C VAL A 108 10.18 -4.94 -3.30
N TYR A 109 9.90 -3.92 -4.09
CA TYR A 109 10.69 -3.56 -5.27
C TYR A 109 10.81 -2.03 -5.37
N ASP A 110 12.03 -1.51 -5.18
CA ASP A 110 12.37 -0.10 -5.39
C ASP A 110 12.27 0.26 -6.88
N ILE A 111 11.16 0.87 -7.26
CA ILE A 111 10.89 1.28 -8.64
C ILE A 111 11.70 2.50 -9.07
N HIS A 112 12.44 3.15 -8.18
CA HIS A 112 13.33 4.27 -8.50
C HIS A 112 14.76 3.81 -8.79
N SER A 113 15.05 2.52 -8.62
CA SER A 113 16.31 1.90 -9.00
C SER A 113 16.17 1.14 -10.33
N PRO A 114 17.18 1.17 -11.22
CA PRO A 114 17.21 0.29 -12.39
C PRO A 114 17.57 -1.16 -12.01
N ASN A 115 17.93 -1.42 -10.75
CA ASN A 115 18.29 -2.75 -10.28
C ASN A 115 17.08 -3.69 -10.29
N VAL A 116 17.28 -4.93 -10.75
CA VAL A 116 16.27 -5.98 -10.68
C VAL A 116 16.49 -6.74 -9.38
N PRO A 117 15.55 -6.69 -8.41
CA PRO A 117 15.69 -7.43 -7.15
C PRO A 117 15.70 -8.94 -7.41
N SER A 118 16.55 -9.68 -6.69
CA SER A 118 16.57 -11.15 -6.76
C SER A 118 15.37 -11.75 -6.04
N VAL A 119 15.05 -13.01 -6.33
CA VAL A 119 13.96 -13.73 -5.66
C VAL A 119 14.23 -13.82 -4.16
N GLU A 120 15.47 -14.14 -3.77
CA GLU A 120 15.90 -14.31 -2.38
C GLU A 120 15.80 -13.00 -1.59
N TRP A 121 16.10 -11.87 -2.24
CA TRP A 121 15.94 -10.54 -1.64
C TRP A 121 14.47 -10.25 -1.32
N ILE A 122 13.58 -10.49 -2.28
CA ILE A 122 12.14 -10.29 -2.09
C ILE A 122 11.58 -11.24 -1.02
N GLU A 123 12.01 -12.50 -1.02
CA GLU A 123 11.61 -13.46 0.02
C GLU A 123 12.05 -13.02 1.41
N ALA A 124 13.26 -12.48 1.56
CA ALA A 124 13.76 -11.99 2.84
C ALA A 124 12.90 -10.82 3.35
N LEU A 125 12.54 -9.88 2.48
CA LEU A 125 11.65 -8.75 2.81
C LEU A 125 10.26 -9.24 3.22
N LEU A 126 9.66 -10.17 2.47
CA LEU A 126 8.34 -10.73 2.79
C LEU A 126 8.35 -11.53 4.10
N LYS A 127 9.43 -12.26 4.40
CA LYS A 127 9.61 -12.95 5.68
C LYS A 127 9.69 -11.97 6.85
N LYS A 128 10.37 -10.83 6.69
CA LYS A 128 10.40 -9.76 7.69
C LYS A 128 9.00 -9.16 7.89
N ALA A 129 8.27 -8.89 6.81
CA ALA A 129 6.90 -8.40 6.90
C ALA A 129 5.97 -9.37 7.65
N ALA A 130 6.09 -10.67 7.37
CA ALA A 130 5.32 -11.73 8.02
C ALA A 130 5.63 -11.93 9.51
N GLN A 131 6.73 -11.36 10.03
CA GLN A 131 7.01 -11.36 11.47
C GLN A 131 6.16 -10.33 12.23
N ARG A 132 5.68 -9.29 11.54
CA ARG A 132 5.01 -8.13 12.13
C ARG A 132 3.52 -8.09 11.80
N ILE A 133 3.15 -8.59 10.64
CA ILE A 133 1.78 -8.60 10.13
C ILE A 133 1.36 -10.04 9.80
N PRO A 134 0.14 -10.46 10.16
CA PRO A 134 -0.38 -11.77 9.77
C PRO A 134 -0.34 -12.00 8.26
N VAL A 135 0.08 -13.19 7.83
CA VAL A 135 0.33 -13.51 6.41
C VAL A 135 -0.93 -13.37 5.56
N GLU A 136 -2.10 -13.66 6.13
CA GLU A 136 -3.40 -13.50 5.48
C GLU A 136 -3.75 -12.04 5.13
N ARG A 137 -3.09 -11.07 5.78
CA ARG A 137 -3.26 -9.64 5.51
C ARG A 137 -2.20 -9.07 4.57
N LEU A 138 -1.20 -9.87 4.16
CA LEU A 138 -0.07 -9.39 3.37
C LEU A 138 -0.32 -9.49 1.86
N TRP A 139 -0.16 -8.35 1.18
CA TRP A 139 -0.08 -8.25 -0.27
C TRP A 139 1.38 -8.13 -0.73
N VAL A 140 1.62 -8.54 -1.98
CA VAL A 140 2.95 -8.44 -2.61
C VAL A 140 2.86 -7.52 -3.81
N ASN A 141 3.51 -6.36 -3.73
CA ASN A 141 3.49 -5.32 -4.76
C ASN A 141 4.84 -4.59 -4.85
N PRO A 142 5.10 -3.87 -5.96
CA PRO A 142 6.19 -2.90 -6.02
C PRO A 142 5.94 -1.73 -5.07
N ASP A 143 6.97 -0.91 -4.82
CA ASP A 143 6.83 0.32 -4.02
C ASP A 143 5.78 1.27 -4.62
N CYS A 144 5.82 1.50 -5.93
CA CYS A 144 4.91 2.44 -6.60
C CYS A 144 4.68 2.04 -8.08
N GLY A 145 4.09 2.94 -8.87
CA GLY A 145 3.84 2.76 -10.29
C GLY A 145 5.13 2.62 -11.12
N LEU A 146 5.08 1.76 -12.14
CA LEU A 146 6.24 1.38 -12.96
C LEU A 146 6.45 2.29 -14.18
N LYS A 147 5.78 3.45 -14.23
CA LYS A 147 5.75 4.35 -15.41
C LYS A 147 7.14 4.81 -15.85
N THR A 148 8.07 4.96 -14.91
CA THR A 148 9.42 5.48 -15.17
C THR A 148 10.41 4.38 -15.55
N ARG A 149 10.02 3.09 -15.53
CA ARG A 149 10.88 1.93 -15.79
C ARG A 149 10.79 1.46 -17.24
N GLY A 150 11.89 0.85 -17.70
CA GLY A 150 11.98 0.11 -18.95
C GLY A 150 11.33 -1.27 -18.83
N TRP A 151 10.89 -1.78 -19.98
CA TRP A 151 10.23 -3.09 -20.07
C TRP A 151 11.11 -4.28 -19.67
N PRO A 152 12.41 -4.35 -20.04
CA PRO A 152 13.26 -5.48 -19.67
C PRO A 152 13.38 -5.63 -18.15
N GLU A 153 13.73 -4.55 -17.43
CA GLU A 153 13.87 -4.61 -15.97
C GLU A 153 12.51 -4.84 -15.28
N THR A 154 11.43 -4.22 -15.78
CA THR A 154 10.10 -4.38 -15.21
C THR A 154 9.62 -5.83 -15.28
N ARG A 155 9.78 -6.48 -16.43
CA ARG A 155 9.36 -7.87 -16.61
C ARG A 155 10.15 -8.82 -15.71
N ALA A 156 11.47 -8.60 -15.62
CA ALA A 156 12.34 -9.42 -14.78
C ALA A 156 12.00 -9.26 -13.29
N ALA A 157 11.84 -8.02 -12.81
CA ALA A 157 11.50 -7.73 -11.42
C ALA A 157 10.14 -8.32 -11.02
N LEU A 158 9.11 -8.13 -11.86
CA LEU A 158 7.78 -8.69 -11.60
C LEU A 158 7.76 -10.23 -11.65
N ALA A 159 8.53 -10.85 -12.54
CA ALA A 159 8.66 -12.30 -12.59
C ALA A 159 9.29 -12.85 -11.29
N ASN A 160 10.35 -12.20 -10.80
CA ASN A 160 10.99 -12.56 -9.54
C ASN A 160 10.04 -12.38 -8.35
N MET A 161 9.27 -11.30 -8.32
CA MET A 161 8.29 -11.02 -7.26
C MET A 161 7.19 -12.09 -7.20
N VAL A 162 6.65 -12.49 -8.35
CA VAL A 162 5.66 -13.59 -8.44
C VAL A 162 6.29 -14.92 -8.02
N GLN A 163 7.54 -15.18 -8.39
CA GLN A 163 8.24 -16.40 -8.00
C GLN A 163 8.47 -16.48 -6.48
N ALA A 164 8.93 -15.39 -5.86
CA ALA A 164 9.11 -15.29 -4.41
C ALA A 164 7.79 -15.57 -3.67
N ALA A 165 6.69 -14.93 -4.10
CA ALA A 165 5.37 -15.17 -3.50
C ALA A 165 4.90 -16.63 -3.65
N ARG A 166 5.19 -17.29 -4.78
CA ARG A 166 4.88 -18.71 -4.99
C ARG A 166 5.69 -19.62 -4.07
N ASN A 167 7.00 -19.37 -3.93
CA ASN A 167 7.88 -20.15 -3.06
C ASN A 167 7.41 -20.12 -1.61
N LEU A 168 7.07 -18.93 -1.11
CA LEU A 168 6.59 -18.74 0.26
C LEU A 168 5.23 -19.42 0.49
N ARG A 169 4.30 -19.35 -0.46
CA ARG A 169 2.99 -20.02 -0.37
C ARG A 169 3.08 -21.55 -0.39
N GLN A 170 4.12 -22.12 -0.98
CA GLN A 170 4.36 -23.57 -0.97
C GLN A 170 5.02 -24.06 0.32
N SER A 171 5.66 -23.15 1.05
CA SER A 171 6.42 -23.45 2.27
C SER A 171 5.64 -23.16 3.57
N ALA A 172 4.44 -22.57 3.44
CA ALA A 172 3.49 -22.29 4.52
C ALA A 172 2.47 -23.43 4.63
#